data_AF-A0A939V1I6-F1
#
_entry.id   AF-A0A939V1I6-F1
#
_cell.length_a   1.000
_cell.length_b   1.000
_cell.length_c   1.000
_cell.angle_alpha   90.00
_cell.angle_beta   90.00
_cell.angle_gamma   90.00
#
_symmetry.space_group_name_H-M   'P 1'
#
loop_
_entity.id
_entity.type
_entity.pdbx_description
1 polymer ?
#
loop_
_entity_poly.entity_id
_entity_poly.type
_entity_poly.pdbx_seq_one_letter_code
_entity_poly.pdbx_strand_id
1 'polypeptide(L)'
;MFRLSGKVIYALTGAVAAAIMVAAWPLSQVNADGTASEKEPNNSIFTATPIKEQTEIMGEIESGDAVDYYKIVLPSAGRVFLKELSRQQSTDMGFAYDLFNTEDESLGAIYNVPSGGTTYLKKGTYYIRVGGNWGVPGKYSFYYRFYSAGETFLDTGKDDDVKGANSIAINKTYKGQLGVDDRKDCYKFTVDKPGDIRIHWNNQATVKFKAYDNKSNVVFDAGIGEYSGEVDYNAHIYSKGTYVMEVTQTNYHDGNYQFMMEYFPTTLAPTASVVCDQSIKLQLEHAGNSSPIWETSDSKIATVDANGNVKGLKAGPVTIYATSSGITYKCNVQVLYKDVTSSKEYWFLPTNYLTNKKVVKGYDNQTTFQPDNNCSRSQMVTFLWRLNGCPKPKAKTTTFKDVKKGTYYYDAVLWAVEKGITTGVSKTKFDPDGVCTRAQTVTFLWRMANKPKASSTKNKFKDINKSDYFYNAVLWASGKKIVEGYANDTFRPQNKCTRKQMVTFLYKYDKYVNGKG
;
A
#
# COMPACT_ATOMS: atom_id res chain seq x y z
N MET A 1 33.64 -0.34 -54.07
CA MET A 1 35.04 -0.82 -54.09
C MET A 1 35.62 -0.50 -52.71
N PHE A 2 36.27 -1.37 -51.94
CA PHE A 2 36.70 -2.77 -52.16
C PHE A 2 36.13 -3.70 -51.07
N ARG A 3 36.06 -5.02 -51.35
CA ARG A 3 36.03 -6.06 -50.30
C ARG A 3 37.47 -6.35 -49.86
N LEU A 4 37.66 -6.77 -48.61
CA LEU A 4 38.46 -7.98 -48.30
C LEU A 4 38.09 -8.52 -46.91
N SER A 5 38.24 -9.83 -46.75
CA SER A 5 37.74 -10.65 -45.65
C SER A 5 38.88 -11.10 -44.72
N GLY A 6 38.65 -11.18 -43.40
CA GLY A 6 39.67 -11.63 -42.43
C GLY A 6 39.10 -12.31 -41.17
N LYS A 7 39.64 -13.48 -40.85
CA LYS A 7 39.22 -14.48 -39.83
C LYS A 7 40.52 -15.09 -39.23
N VAL A 8 40.69 -15.45 -37.96
CA VAL A 8 39.81 -15.55 -36.75
C VAL A 8 40.70 -15.34 -35.48
N ILE A 9 40.10 -15.34 -34.28
CA ILE A 9 40.68 -15.72 -32.95
C ILE A 9 41.14 -14.60 -31.98
N TYR A 10 40.87 -14.91 -30.70
CA TYR A 10 40.83 -14.11 -29.47
C TYR A 10 42.14 -13.50 -28.96
N ALA A 11 42.01 -12.38 -28.24
CA ALA A 11 42.83 -12.04 -27.07
C ALA A 11 41.99 -11.31 -26.01
N LEU A 12 42.08 -11.74 -24.74
CA LEU A 12 41.45 -11.10 -23.57
C LEU A 12 42.31 -9.94 -23.06
N THR A 13 41.86 -8.69 -23.23
CA THR A 13 42.24 -7.51 -22.42
C THR A 13 41.12 -6.46 -22.58
N GLY A 14 40.75 -5.62 -21.62
CA GLY A 14 41.07 -5.58 -20.19
C GLY A 14 40.18 -4.52 -19.52
N ALA A 15 39.91 -4.64 -18.22
CA ALA A 15 39.12 -3.65 -17.47
C ALA A 15 39.97 -2.97 -16.40
N VAL A 16 40.16 -1.67 -16.60
CA VAL A 16 40.90 -0.70 -15.79
C VAL A 16 40.85 -0.97 -14.28
N ALA A 17 42.00 -1.28 -13.69
CA ALA A 17 42.17 -1.21 -12.24
C ALA A 17 42.32 0.26 -11.81
N ALA A 18 41.39 0.76 -11.02
CA ALA A 18 41.58 2.02 -10.30
C ALA A 18 42.58 1.79 -9.16
N ALA A 19 43.80 2.33 -9.30
CA ALA A 19 44.85 2.19 -8.30
C ALA A 19 44.51 3.00 -7.04
N ILE A 20 44.07 2.32 -5.99
CA ILE A 20 44.21 2.81 -4.61
C ILE A 20 45.53 2.25 -4.09
N MET A 21 46.51 3.13 -3.87
CA MET A 21 47.75 2.75 -3.19
C MET A 21 47.43 2.39 -1.74
N VAL A 22 47.24 1.09 -1.47
CA VAL A 22 47.49 0.55 -0.14
C VAL A 22 49.01 0.54 0.01
N ALA A 23 49.54 1.31 0.98
CA ALA A 23 50.96 1.25 1.31
C ALA A 23 51.34 -0.21 1.62
N ALA A 24 52.45 -0.70 1.06
CA ALA A 24 52.90 -2.06 1.32
C ALA A 24 53.44 -2.14 2.76
N TRP A 25 52.64 -2.69 3.67
CA TRP A 25 53.08 -2.99 5.04
C TRP A 25 54.07 -4.17 5.00
N PRO A 26 55.13 -4.15 5.83
CA PRO A 26 55.95 -5.34 6.03
C PRO A 26 55.12 -6.39 6.77
N LEU A 27 54.68 -7.42 6.04
CA LEU A 27 54.01 -8.59 6.60
C LEU A 27 54.98 -9.41 7.46
N SER A 28 54.43 -10.25 8.34
CA SER A 28 55.10 -11.44 8.88
C SER A 28 55.85 -12.22 7.78
N GLN A 29 56.96 -12.90 8.12
CA GLN A 29 57.62 -13.75 7.12
C GLN A 29 56.70 -14.95 6.81
N VAL A 30 56.12 -14.94 5.62
CA VAL A 30 55.32 -16.06 5.11
C VAL A 30 56.29 -17.13 4.63
N ASN A 31 56.27 -18.27 5.30
CA ASN A 31 57.11 -19.42 5.00
C ASN A 31 56.66 -20.11 3.71
N ALA A 32 57.53 -20.95 3.14
CA ALA A 32 57.27 -21.62 1.86
C ALA A 32 56.09 -22.62 1.89
N ASP A 33 55.63 -23.00 3.08
CA ASP A 33 54.45 -23.85 3.32
C ASP A 33 53.14 -23.07 3.47
N GLY A 34 53.18 -21.74 3.47
CA GLY A 34 52.02 -20.85 3.65
C GLY A 34 51.70 -20.50 5.11
N THR A 35 52.48 -20.96 6.08
CA THR A 35 52.44 -20.45 7.47
C THR A 35 53.10 -19.07 7.55
N ALA A 36 52.91 -18.36 8.66
CA ALA A 36 53.64 -17.14 8.97
C ALA A 36 54.33 -17.27 10.33
N SER A 37 55.58 -16.84 10.41
CA SER A 37 56.28 -16.70 11.68
C SER A 37 56.11 -15.30 12.26
N GLU A 38 56.19 -15.20 13.59
CA GLU A 38 56.32 -13.93 14.32
C GLU A 38 57.56 -13.13 13.89
N LYS A 39 57.69 -11.90 14.42
CA LYS A 39 58.82 -11.03 14.08
C LYS A 39 59.20 -10.12 15.23
N GLU A 40 60.30 -10.48 15.91
CA GLU A 40 60.81 -9.69 17.03
C GLU A 40 61.42 -8.33 16.66
N PRO A 41 61.36 -7.35 17.59
CA PRO A 41 60.60 -7.38 18.85
C PRO A 41 59.10 -7.17 18.59
N ASN A 42 58.21 -7.92 19.26
CA ASN A 42 56.75 -7.84 19.05
C ASN A 42 55.95 -7.54 20.35
N ASN A 43 56.63 -7.34 21.48
CA ASN A 43 56.12 -7.33 22.86
C ASN A 43 55.16 -6.19 23.29
N SER A 44 54.58 -5.43 22.36
CA SER A 44 53.63 -4.34 22.65
C SER A 44 52.73 -4.03 21.45
N ILE A 45 51.60 -3.33 21.66
CA ILE A 45 50.74 -2.87 20.55
C ILE A 45 51.45 -1.96 19.52
N PHE A 46 52.59 -1.35 19.88
CA PHE A 46 53.39 -0.50 19.01
C PHE A 46 54.35 -1.30 18.13
N THR A 47 54.76 -2.48 18.59
CA THR A 47 55.71 -3.38 17.92
C THR A 47 55.04 -4.62 17.31
N ALA A 48 53.75 -4.82 17.58
CA ALA A 48 52.96 -5.99 17.21
C ALA A 48 53.08 -6.44 15.74
N THR A 49 53.26 -7.74 15.53
CA THR A 49 53.39 -8.37 14.21
C THR A 49 52.05 -8.32 13.45
N PRO A 50 51.97 -7.69 12.26
CA PRO A 50 50.75 -7.70 11.45
C PRO A 50 50.49 -9.08 10.85
N ILE A 51 49.32 -9.66 11.14
CA ILE A 51 48.94 -11.00 10.68
C ILE A 51 47.72 -10.98 9.76
N LYS A 52 47.53 -12.08 9.04
CA LYS A 52 46.44 -12.26 8.08
C LYS A 52 45.50 -13.38 8.50
N GLU A 53 44.22 -13.18 8.22
CA GLU A 53 43.17 -14.16 8.47
C GLU A 53 43.45 -15.51 7.76
N GLN A 54 43.13 -16.62 8.43
CA GLN A 54 43.28 -17.99 7.94
C GLN A 54 44.72 -18.44 7.64
N THR A 55 45.72 -17.63 7.99
CA THR A 55 47.12 -18.05 8.04
C THR A 55 47.42 -18.63 9.43
N GLU A 56 48.08 -19.78 9.48
CA GLU A 56 48.66 -20.30 10.73
C GLU A 56 49.86 -19.44 11.10
N ILE A 57 49.80 -18.85 12.30
CA ILE A 57 50.81 -18.02 12.91
C ILE A 57 51.57 -18.87 13.92
N MET A 58 52.89 -18.98 13.75
CA MET A 58 53.79 -19.67 14.67
C MET A 58 54.59 -18.64 15.46
N GLY A 59 54.69 -18.85 16.78
CA GLY A 59 55.48 -18.00 17.66
C GLY A 59 56.08 -18.73 18.86
N GLU A 60 56.97 -18.06 19.59
CA GLU A 60 57.76 -18.60 20.69
C GLU A 60 58.02 -17.56 21.79
N ILE A 61 57.39 -17.74 22.95
CA ILE A 61 57.77 -17.00 24.15
C ILE A 61 59.15 -17.49 24.59
N GLU A 62 60.21 -16.71 24.33
CA GLU A 62 61.58 -17.01 24.76
C GLU A 62 61.82 -16.71 26.26
N SER A 63 62.91 -17.25 26.82
CA SER A 63 63.30 -17.03 28.23
C SER A 63 63.79 -15.60 28.48
N GLY A 64 62.88 -14.71 28.84
CA GLY A 64 63.13 -13.27 29.00
C GLY A 64 62.11 -12.41 28.25
N ASP A 65 61.38 -13.04 27.33
CA ASP A 65 60.10 -12.56 26.84
C ASP A 65 58.97 -12.99 27.79
N ALA A 66 57.82 -12.34 27.68
CA ALA A 66 56.63 -12.63 28.47
C ALA A 66 55.33 -12.60 27.65
N VAL A 67 55.28 -11.81 26.57
CA VAL A 67 54.05 -11.55 25.81
C VAL A 67 54.34 -11.17 24.36
N ASP A 68 53.63 -11.80 23.44
CA ASP A 68 53.64 -11.46 22.02
C ASP A 68 52.36 -10.71 21.63
N TYR A 69 52.45 -9.68 20.79
CA TYR A 69 51.29 -8.98 20.22
C TYR A 69 51.22 -9.15 18.71
N TYR A 70 50.01 -9.45 18.24
CA TYR A 70 49.68 -9.62 16.83
C TYR A 70 48.58 -8.65 16.40
N LYS A 71 48.87 -7.84 15.39
CA LYS A 71 47.96 -6.82 14.89
C LYS A 71 47.00 -7.39 13.85
N ILE A 72 45.70 -7.22 14.10
CA ILE A 72 44.61 -7.51 13.15
C ILE A 72 43.87 -6.23 12.76
N VAL A 73 43.31 -6.19 11.54
CA VAL A 73 42.50 -5.08 11.04
C VAL A 73 41.19 -5.63 10.48
N LEU A 74 40.08 -5.21 11.05
CA LEU A 74 38.73 -5.66 10.65
C LEU A 74 38.11 -4.67 9.66
N PRO A 75 37.73 -5.10 8.44
CA PRO A 75 37.20 -4.21 7.41
C PRO A 75 35.76 -3.74 7.68
N SER A 76 35.02 -4.50 8.48
CA SER A 76 33.64 -4.30 8.92
C SER A 76 33.51 -4.73 10.40
N ALA A 77 32.34 -4.56 11.01
CA ALA A 77 32.04 -5.22 12.27
C ALA A 77 31.73 -6.72 12.04
N GLY A 78 32.04 -7.56 13.03
CA GLY A 78 31.82 -8.99 12.97
C GLY A 78 32.61 -9.78 14.01
N ARG A 79 32.47 -11.11 13.97
CA ARG A 79 33.09 -12.01 14.95
C ARG A 79 34.49 -12.44 14.54
N VAL A 80 35.44 -12.26 15.43
CA VAL A 80 36.76 -12.88 15.35
C VAL A 80 36.71 -14.22 16.08
N PHE A 81 36.99 -15.29 15.35
CA PHE A 81 37.22 -16.62 15.91
C PHE A 81 38.72 -16.85 16.03
N LEU A 82 39.21 -17.29 17.19
CA LEU A 82 40.61 -17.68 17.39
C LEU A 82 40.69 -19.13 17.83
N LYS A 83 41.67 -19.86 17.27
CA LYS A 83 41.98 -21.23 17.68
C LYS A 83 43.49 -21.47 17.72
N GLU A 84 43.97 -21.93 18.87
CA GLU A 84 45.27 -22.57 19.04
C GLU A 84 45.25 -23.92 18.29
N LEU A 85 46.26 -24.12 17.44
CA LEU A 85 46.47 -25.33 16.64
C LEU A 85 47.46 -26.28 17.31
N SER A 86 48.54 -25.72 17.88
CA SER A 86 49.56 -26.49 18.59
C SER A 86 50.18 -25.69 19.72
N ARG A 87 50.74 -26.41 20.70
CA ARG A 87 51.57 -25.85 21.77
C ARG A 87 52.68 -26.82 22.16
N GLN A 88 53.87 -26.29 22.41
CA GLN A 88 55.04 -27.00 22.92
C GLN A 88 55.63 -26.17 24.07
N GLN A 89 55.24 -26.52 25.28
CA GLN A 89 55.49 -25.78 26.51
C GLN A 89 55.96 -26.75 27.62
N SER A 90 56.67 -26.22 28.62
CA SER A 90 57.22 -27.04 29.72
C SER A 90 56.22 -27.38 30.84
N THR A 91 54.98 -26.89 30.75
CA THR A 91 53.91 -27.13 31.74
C THR A 91 52.56 -27.35 31.05
N ASP A 92 51.54 -27.84 31.77
CA ASP A 92 50.21 -28.08 31.19
C ASP A 92 49.32 -26.82 31.09
N MET A 93 49.76 -25.66 31.58
CA MET A 93 48.87 -24.51 31.86
C MET A 93 48.46 -23.64 30.66
N GLY A 94 49.09 -23.81 29.50
CA GLY A 94 48.67 -23.20 28.23
C GLY A 94 49.08 -21.74 28.05
N PHE A 95 48.77 -21.19 26.88
CA PHE A 95 48.90 -19.77 26.56
C PHE A 95 47.57 -19.04 26.80
N ALA A 96 47.65 -17.82 27.32
CA ALA A 96 46.52 -16.90 27.40
C ALA A 96 46.42 -16.09 26.11
N TYR A 97 45.20 -15.96 25.58
CA TYR A 97 44.90 -15.16 24.39
C TYR A 97 43.98 -14.01 24.80
N ASP A 98 44.52 -12.80 24.85
CA ASP A 98 43.81 -11.60 25.26
C ASP A 98 43.70 -10.62 24.09
N LEU A 99 42.69 -9.76 24.13
CA LEU A 99 42.45 -8.77 23.08
C LEU A 99 42.67 -7.36 23.61
N PHE A 100 43.27 -6.50 22.79
CA PHE A 100 43.59 -5.11 23.10
C PHE A 100 43.13 -4.16 21.98
N ASN A 101 42.76 -2.93 22.35
CA ASN A 101 42.42 -1.87 21.41
C ASN A 101 43.65 -1.02 21.02
N THR A 102 43.45 0.07 20.26
CA THR A 102 44.52 0.99 19.86
C THR A 102 45.04 1.93 20.95
N GLU A 103 44.44 1.88 22.14
CA GLU A 103 44.79 2.70 23.31
C GLU A 103 45.49 1.87 24.41
N ASP A 104 45.88 0.63 24.07
CA ASP A 104 46.49 -0.38 24.97
C ASP A 104 45.55 -0.84 26.11
N GLU A 105 44.25 -0.63 25.95
CA GLU A 105 43.25 -1.13 26.90
C GLU A 105 42.89 -2.58 26.57
N SER A 106 42.87 -3.42 27.61
CA SER A 106 42.41 -4.80 27.47
C SER A 106 40.89 -4.87 27.30
N LEU A 107 40.47 -5.56 26.24
CA LEU A 107 39.09 -5.91 25.95
C LEU A 107 38.70 -7.28 26.56
N GLY A 108 39.62 -7.92 27.30
CA GLY A 108 39.44 -9.21 27.94
C GLY A 108 40.04 -10.40 27.19
N ALA A 109 39.93 -11.58 27.81
CA ALA A 109 40.40 -12.85 27.26
C ALA A 109 39.43 -13.41 26.21
N ILE A 110 39.97 -14.04 25.16
CA ILE A 110 39.18 -14.81 24.20
C ILE A 110 38.93 -16.20 24.81
N TYR A 111 37.76 -16.37 25.44
CA TYR A 111 37.39 -17.59 26.15
C TYR A 111 37.33 -18.84 25.23
N ASN A 112 37.57 -20.02 25.82
CA ASN A 112 37.51 -21.35 25.17
C ASN A 112 38.63 -21.68 24.15
N VAL A 113 39.70 -20.91 24.07
CA VAL A 113 40.97 -21.38 23.45
C VAL A 113 41.59 -22.43 24.38
N PRO A 114 42.03 -23.62 23.92
CA PRO A 114 42.35 -24.04 22.55
C PRO A 114 41.19 -24.63 21.72
N SER A 115 40.03 -24.91 22.31
CA SER A 115 38.89 -25.52 21.58
C SER A 115 38.38 -24.62 20.44
N GLY A 116 38.45 -23.30 20.64
CA GLY A 116 38.10 -22.25 19.69
C GLY A 116 37.16 -21.23 20.34
N GLY A 117 37.60 -19.98 20.42
CA GLY A 117 36.83 -18.88 21.02
C GLY A 117 36.34 -17.88 19.99
N THR A 118 35.18 -17.26 20.23
CA THR A 118 34.66 -16.13 19.43
C THR A 118 34.55 -14.86 20.27
N THR A 119 34.68 -13.71 19.64
CA THR A 119 34.35 -12.39 20.20
C THR A 119 33.84 -11.47 19.09
N TYR A 120 32.83 -10.63 19.37
CA TYR A 120 32.34 -9.64 18.41
C TYR A 120 33.17 -8.35 18.51
N LEU A 121 33.55 -7.79 17.36
CA LEU A 121 34.34 -6.58 17.30
C LEU A 121 33.82 -5.64 16.20
N LYS A 122 33.83 -4.34 16.50
CA LYS A 122 33.49 -3.29 15.53
C LYS A 122 34.60 -3.15 14.50
N LYS A 123 34.30 -2.54 13.34
CA LYS A 123 35.32 -2.17 12.35
C LYS A 123 36.45 -1.37 13.03
N GLY A 124 37.70 -1.86 12.95
CA GLY A 124 38.80 -1.26 13.70
C GLY A 124 40.12 -2.01 13.55
N THR A 125 41.12 -1.53 14.29
CA THR A 125 42.40 -2.22 14.50
C THR A 125 42.41 -2.77 15.92
N TYR A 126 42.84 -4.01 16.08
CA TYR A 126 42.95 -4.68 17.38
C TYR A 126 44.25 -5.48 17.44
N TYR A 127 44.60 -5.88 18.66
CA TYR A 127 45.82 -6.61 18.95
C TYR A 127 45.47 -7.85 19.76
N ILE A 128 45.86 -9.02 19.24
CA ILE A 128 45.80 -10.29 19.97
C ILE A 128 47.11 -10.40 20.72
N ARG A 129 47.05 -10.45 22.05
CA ARG A 129 48.19 -10.74 22.91
C ARG A 129 48.22 -12.23 23.21
N VAL A 130 49.34 -12.88 22.96
CA VAL A 130 49.64 -14.24 23.43
C VAL A 130 50.56 -14.12 24.63
N GLY A 131 50.18 -14.67 25.78
CA GLY A 131 50.99 -14.62 27.01
C GLY A 131 51.23 -16.02 27.55
N GLY A 132 52.49 -16.31 27.91
CA GLY A 132 52.80 -17.51 28.69
C GLY A 132 52.18 -17.40 30.08
N ASN A 133 51.32 -18.35 30.46
CA ASN A 133 50.68 -18.31 31.78
C ASN A 133 51.75 -18.43 32.88
N TRP A 134 51.86 -17.41 33.74
CA TRP A 134 52.97 -17.22 34.71
C TRP A 134 54.37 -17.02 34.10
N GLY A 135 54.48 -16.57 32.84
CA GLY A 135 55.76 -16.28 32.18
C GLY A 135 56.55 -17.53 31.78
N VAL A 136 55.87 -18.65 31.52
CA VAL A 136 56.48 -19.89 31.07
C VAL A 136 56.81 -19.82 29.58
N PRO A 137 58.07 -20.07 29.15
CA PRO A 137 58.45 -20.06 27.75
C PRO A 137 57.96 -21.30 27.00
N GLY A 138 57.74 -21.15 25.69
CA GLY A 138 57.30 -22.24 24.81
C GLY A 138 56.80 -21.76 23.45
N LYS A 139 56.69 -22.70 22.52
CA LYS A 139 56.18 -22.45 21.17
C LYS A 139 54.68 -22.66 21.10
N TYR A 140 54.00 -21.88 20.28
CA TYR A 140 52.58 -22.02 19.97
C TYR A 140 52.35 -21.85 18.46
N SER A 141 51.24 -22.39 17.99
CA SER A 141 50.65 -21.95 16.72
C SER A 141 49.16 -21.72 16.85
N PHE A 142 48.65 -20.69 16.18
CA PHE A 142 47.23 -20.35 16.17
C PHE A 142 46.82 -19.80 14.81
N TYR A 143 45.51 -19.72 14.57
CA TYR A 143 44.98 -18.89 13.50
C TYR A 143 43.76 -18.12 14.00
N TYR A 144 43.41 -17.06 13.28
CA TYR A 144 42.12 -16.40 13.43
C TYR A 144 41.30 -16.45 12.14
N ARG A 145 39.97 -16.38 12.30
CA ARG A 145 38.99 -16.16 11.23
C ARG A 145 38.17 -14.93 11.52
N PHE A 146 37.72 -14.24 10.49
CA PHE A 146 36.84 -13.07 10.62
C PHE A 146 35.54 -13.30 9.87
N TYR A 147 34.46 -13.35 10.63
CA TYR A 147 33.10 -13.50 10.13
C TYR A 147 32.42 -12.13 10.15
N SER A 148 32.55 -11.38 9.06
CA SER A 148 31.82 -10.11 8.87
C SER A 148 30.33 -10.33 9.10
N ALA A 149 29.73 -9.61 10.05
CA ALA A 149 28.33 -9.83 10.43
C ALA A 149 27.36 -9.38 9.32
N GLY A 150 27.75 -8.41 8.48
CA GLY A 150 26.98 -8.02 7.28
C GLY A 150 25.63 -7.37 7.59
N GLU A 151 25.55 -6.76 8.77
CA GLU A 151 24.33 -6.29 9.42
C GLU A 151 23.79 -5.01 8.79
N THR A 152 22.49 -4.77 8.95
CA THR A 152 21.84 -3.57 8.41
C THR A 152 21.92 -2.37 9.35
N PHE A 153 22.08 -2.64 10.65
CA PHE A 153 22.47 -1.68 11.67
C PHE A 153 23.83 -2.11 12.23
N LEU A 154 24.58 -1.19 12.83
CA LEU A 154 25.77 -1.57 13.58
C LEU A 154 25.30 -1.91 14.99
N ASP A 155 25.51 -3.15 15.43
CA ASP A 155 25.35 -3.51 16.84
C ASP A 155 26.24 -2.57 17.69
N THR A 156 25.64 -2.00 18.73
CA THR A 156 26.35 -1.16 19.69
C THR A 156 26.22 -1.62 21.15
N GLY A 157 25.61 -2.78 21.42
CA GLY A 157 25.24 -3.25 22.76
C GLY A 157 24.19 -2.35 23.41
N LYS A 158 23.27 -1.80 22.61
CA LYS A 158 22.19 -0.90 23.06
C LYS A 158 20.81 -1.35 22.57
N ASP A 159 20.81 -2.20 21.56
CA ASP A 159 19.71 -2.80 20.84
C ASP A 159 18.92 -3.80 21.70
N ASP A 160 19.50 -4.26 22.82
CA ASP A 160 18.96 -5.21 23.78
C ASP A 160 17.67 -4.76 24.49
N ASP A 161 17.26 -3.49 24.34
CA ASP A 161 16.06 -2.96 24.98
C ASP A 161 15.17 -2.09 24.06
N VAL A 162 13.94 -1.87 24.55
CA VAL A 162 12.89 -1.08 23.88
C VAL A 162 13.29 0.38 23.61
N LYS A 163 14.30 0.92 24.32
CA LYS A 163 14.77 2.30 24.17
C LYS A 163 15.83 2.43 23.07
N GLY A 164 16.72 1.45 22.96
CA GLY A 164 17.75 1.41 21.91
C GLY A 164 17.28 0.77 20.59
N ALA A 165 16.11 0.12 20.57
CA ALA A 165 15.55 -0.58 19.42
C ALA A 165 15.70 0.14 18.05
N ASN A 166 16.34 -0.53 17.10
CA ASN A 166 16.65 -0.04 15.76
C ASN A 166 15.40 0.28 14.95
N SER A 167 15.28 1.50 14.43
CA SER A 167 14.08 1.90 13.68
C SER A 167 14.06 1.33 12.26
N ILE A 168 13.07 0.48 11.98
CA ILE A 168 12.89 -0.21 10.69
C ILE A 168 11.70 0.32 9.90
N ALA A 169 11.86 0.32 8.59
CA ALA A 169 10.80 0.48 7.59
C ALA A 169 10.28 -0.90 7.13
N ILE A 170 8.96 -0.97 6.94
CA ILE A 170 8.23 -2.09 6.33
C ILE A 170 8.64 -2.24 4.85
N ASN A 171 8.57 -3.46 4.30
CA ASN A 171 8.98 -3.84 2.94
C ASN A 171 10.48 -3.60 2.64
N LYS A 172 11.33 -3.64 3.68
CA LYS A 172 12.79 -3.66 3.54
C LYS A 172 13.36 -4.88 4.27
N THR A 173 14.41 -5.45 3.69
CA THR A 173 15.18 -6.55 4.27
C THR A 173 16.20 -6.02 5.28
N TYR A 174 16.31 -6.71 6.42
CA TYR A 174 17.27 -6.45 7.48
C TYR A 174 18.07 -7.71 7.78
N LYS A 175 19.28 -7.52 8.30
CA LYS A 175 20.23 -8.55 8.70
C LYS A 175 20.84 -8.20 10.06
N GLY A 176 21.02 -9.20 10.91
CA GLY A 176 21.70 -9.12 12.20
C GLY A 176 22.41 -10.44 12.52
N GLN A 177 23.22 -10.45 13.58
CA GLN A 177 23.99 -11.61 14.05
C GLN A 177 23.89 -11.73 15.57
N LEU A 178 23.33 -12.84 16.06
CA LEU A 178 23.32 -13.13 17.50
C LEU A 178 24.49 -14.06 17.88
N GLY A 179 24.88 -14.05 19.16
CA GLY A 179 25.89 -14.93 19.72
C GLY A 179 26.00 -14.88 21.25
N VAL A 180 27.01 -15.54 21.82
CA VAL A 180 27.07 -15.76 23.29
C VAL A 180 27.06 -14.47 24.12
N ASP A 181 27.66 -13.39 23.61
CA ASP A 181 27.79 -12.08 24.30
C ASP A 181 26.77 -11.02 23.84
N ASP A 182 26.01 -11.31 22.78
CA ASP A 182 24.88 -10.50 22.29
C ASP A 182 23.77 -11.46 21.87
N ARG A 183 22.72 -11.54 22.68
CA ARG A 183 21.65 -12.53 22.52
C ARG A 183 20.35 -11.91 22.04
N LYS A 184 20.30 -10.59 21.79
CA LYS A 184 19.04 -9.90 21.57
C LYS A 184 19.16 -8.59 20.78
N ASP A 185 18.50 -8.58 19.64
CA ASP A 185 18.22 -7.38 18.86
C ASP A 185 16.76 -6.91 19.04
N CYS A 186 16.54 -5.63 19.33
CA CYS A 186 15.22 -5.00 19.24
C CYS A 186 15.08 -4.11 18.00
N TYR A 187 13.93 -4.21 17.34
CA TYR A 187 13.58 -3.45 16.14
C TYR A 187 12.25 -2.72 16.31
N LYS A 188 12.22 -1.43 15.97
CA LYS A 188 11.08 -0.54 16.16
C LYS A 188 10.40 -0.22 14.83
N PHE A 189 9.11 -0.51 14.71
CA PHE A 189 8.29 -0.21 13.53
C PHE A 189 6.99 0.51 13.91
N THR A 190 6.24 1.01 12.92
CA THR A 190 4.97 1.73 13.17
C THR A 190 3.95 1.37 12.09
N VAL A 191 2.70 1.15 12.51
CA VAL A 191 1.54 0.95 11.62
C VAL A 191 0.49 2.03 11.85
N ASP A 192 -0.13 2.48 10.76
CA ASP A 192 -1.05 3.63 10.72
C ASP A 192 -2.50 3.27 11.09
N LYS A 193 -2.85 1.98 11.03
CA LYS A 193 -4.17 1.39 11.29
C LYS A 193 -3.99 -0.10 11.66
N PRO A 194 -5.05 -0.83 12.03
CA PRO A 194 -4.99 -2.28 12.15
C PRO A 194 -4.67 -2.95 10.81
N GLY A 195 -4.17 -4.17 10.86
CA GLY A 195 -3.84 -4.95 9.66
C GLY A 195 -3.04 -6.20 9.96
N ASP A 196 -2.93 -7.07 8.94
CA ASP A 196 -2.08 -8.24 9.02
C ASP A 196 -0.61 -7.84 8.80
N ILE A 197 0.30 -8.59 9.41
CA ILE A 197 1.74 -8.51 9.17
C ILE A 197 2.22 -9.89 8.74
N ARG A 198 3.09 -9.93 7.72
CA ARG A 198 3.88 -11.11 7.39
C ARG A 198 5.34 -10.82 7.62
N ILE A 199 6.04 -11.72 8.28
CA ILE A 199 7.48 -11.66 8.48
C ILE A 199 8.07 -12.84 7.72
N HIS A 200 8.80 -12.52 6.66
CA HIS A 200 9.66 -13.47 5.95
C HIS A 200 10.96 -13.58 6.72
N TRP A 201 11.29 -14.77 7.20
CA TRP A 201 12.47 -15.05 8.00
C TRP A 201 13.41 -16.01 7.25
N ASN A 202 14.71 -15.79 7.33
CA ASN A 202 15.74 -16.71 6.83
C ASN A 202 16.92 -16.70 7.83
N ASN A 203 17.21 -17.84 8.47
CA ASN A 203 18.21 -17.94 9.53
C ASN A 203 19.23 -19.07 9.37
N GLN A 204 20.40 -18.84 9.94
CA GLN A 204 21.42 -19.86 10.19
C GLN A 204 21.49 -20.26 11.68
N ALA A 205 20.94 -19.45 12.60
CA ALA A 205 20.87 -19.71 14.05
C ALA A 205 19.43 -19.87 14.57
N THR A 206 19.26 -20.56 15.69
CA THR A 206 17.95 -20.74 16.32
C THR A 206 17.55 -19.53 17.15
N VAL A 207 16.43 -18.93 16.75
CA VAL A 207 15.96 -17.64 17.25
C VAL A 207 14.46 -17.66 17.46
N LYS A 208 13.99 -16.94 18.47
CA LYS A 208 12.57 -16.58 18.65
C LYS A 208 12.41 -15.09 18.41
N PHE A 209 11.21 -14.67 18.03
CA PHE A 209 10.90 -13.24 18.06
C PHE A 209 9.52 -12.96 18.61
N LYS A 210 9.41 -11.84 19.33
CA LYS A 210 8.17 -11.36 19.95
C LYS A 210 7.99 -9.90 19.62
N ALA A 211 6.76 -9.45 19.40
CA ALA A 211 6.47 -8.03 19.31
C ALA A 211 5.70 -7.54 20.51
N TYR A 212 6.04 -6.34 20.95
CA TYR A 212 5.43 -5.65 22.07
C TYR A 212 4.82 -4.31 21.63
N ASP A 213 3.73 -3.91 22.26
CA ASP A 213 3.19 -2.55 22.16
C ASP A 213 3.98 -1.55 23.02
N ASN A 214 3.58 -0.27 22.97
CA ASN A 214 4.21 0.79 23.77
C ASN A 214 3.94 0.72 25.29
N LYS A 215 3.22 -0.30 25.76
CA LYS A 215 2.97 -0.63 27.18
C LYS A 215 3.62 -1.96 27.57
N SER A 216 4.47 -2.53 26.70
CA SER A 216 5.11 -3.83 26.86
C SER A 216 4.16 -5.03 26.90
N ASN A 217 2.92 -4.90 26.39
CA ASN A 217 2.05 -6.06 26.16
C ASN A 217 2.54 -6.83 24.93
N VAL A 218 2.57 -8.16 25.01
CA VAL A 218 2.87 -9.01 23.85
C VAL A 218 1.74 -8.90 22.82
N VAL A 219 2.10 -8.57 21.59
CA VAL A 219 1.21 -8.42 20.43
C VAL A 219 1.23 -9.69 19.57
N PHE A 220 2.42 -10.29 19.42
CA PHE A 220 2.58 -11.64 18.89
C PHE A 220 3.87 -12.28 19.44
N ASP A 221 3.88 -13.62 19.49
CA ASP A 221 4.98 -14.45 19.96
C ASP A 221 5.23 -15.54 18.91
N ALA A 222 6.30 -15.40 18.14
CA ALA A 222 6.75 -16.40 17.19
C ALA A 222 7.82 -17.26 17.85
N GLY A 223 7.34 -18.28 18.57
CA GLY A 223 8.16 -19.37 19.06
C GLY A 223 8.67 -20.27 17.93
N ILE A 224 9.51 -19.74 17.03
CA ILE A 224 10.16 -20.55 15.99
C ILE A 224 11.04 -21.60 16.70
N GLY A 225 10.87 -22.86 16.30
CA GLY A 225 11.60 -24.01 16.84
C GLY A 225 13.03 -24.10 16.31
N GLU A 226 13.69 -25.22 16.56
CA GLU A 226 15.11 -25.51 16.29
C GLU A 226 15.54 -25.52 14.80
N TYR A 227 14.70 -25.01 13.91
CA TYR A 227 14.88 -25.08 12.47
C TYR A 227 15.66 -23.86 11.94
N SER A 228 16.78 -24.14 11.26
CA SER A 228 17.41 -23.22 10.32
C SER A 228 16.73 -23.33 8.96
N GLY A 229 16.37 -22.21 8.35
CA GLY A 229 15.73 -22.18 7.03
C GLY A 229 14.88 -20.94 6.79
N GLU A 230 14.04 -21.01 5.74
CA GLU A 230 13.07 -19.97 5.41
C GLU A 230 11.72 -20.24 6.08
N VAL A 231 11.18 -19.25 6.79
CA VAL A 231 9.92 -19.35 7.53
C VAL A 231 9.10 -18.08 7.36
N ASP A 232 7.84 -18.21 6.94
CA ASP A 232 6.87 -17.12 6.91
C ASP A 232 6.00 -17.16 8.17
N TYR A 233 6.08 -16.11 8.99
CA TYR A 233 5.19 -15.90 10.14
C TYR A 233 4.12 -14.87 9.80
N ASN A 234 2.86 -15.14 10.15
CA ASN A 234 1.75 -14.22 9.95
C ASN A 234 1.16 -13.82 11.32
N ALA A 235 0.93 -12.52 11.52
CA ALA A 235 0.32 -11.95 12.72
C ALA A 235 -0.75 -10.91 12.34
N HIS A 236 -1.54 -10.47 13.31
CA HIS A 236 -2.47 -9.35 13.12
C HIS A 236 -2.27 -8.30 14.21
N ILE A 237 -2.18 -7.03 13.82
CA ILE A 237 -2.11 -5.89 14.73
C ILE A 237 -3.48 -5.22 14.79
N TYR A 238 -4.08 -5.20 15.98
CA TYR A 238 -5.43 -4.68 16.23
C TYR A 238 -5.51 -3.15 16.43
N SER A 239 -4.39 -2.42 16.48
CA SER A 239 -4.41 -0.98 16.71
C SER A 239 -3.28 -0.23 15.99
N LYS A 240 -3.53 1.02 15.59
CA LYS A 240 -2.46 1.92 15.12
C LYS A 240 -1.45 2.15 16.24
N GLY A 241 -0.16 2.22 15.93
CA GLY A 241 0.84 2.45 16.95
C GLY A 241 2.26 2.12 16.51
N THR A 242 3.18 2.35 17.45
CA THR A 242 4.58 1.99 17.34
C THR A 242 4.83 0.75 18.18
N TYR A 243 5.54 -0.20 17.60
CA TYR A 243 5.75 -1.55 18.13
C TYR A 243 7.25 -1.86 18.12
N VAL A 244 7.67 -2.71 19.05
CA VAL A 244 9.05 -3.22 19.11
C VAL A 244 9.05 -4.73 18.96
N MET A 245 9.71 -5.23 17.93
CA MET A 245 10.02 -6.64 17.72
C MET A 245 11.38 -6.96 18.34
N GLU A 246 11.37 -7.80 19.35
CA GLU A 246 12.54 -8.41 19.99
C GLU A 246 12.87 -9.71 19.25
N VAL A 247 14.10 -9.88 18.80
CA VAL A 247 14.67 -11.14 18.31
C VAL A 247 15.58 -11.66 19.42
N THR A 248 15.52 -12.93 19.77
CA THR A 248 16.32 -13.49 20.87
C THR A 248 16.83 -14.89 20.54
N GLN A 249 18.10 -15.12 20.82
CA GLN A 249 18.79 -16.40 20.63
C GLN A 249 18.26 -17.44 21.62
N THR A 250 18.12 -18.71 21.21
CA THR A 250 17.63 -19.78 22.10
C THR A 250 18.61 -20.90 22.38
N ASN A 251 19.73 -20.94 21.67
CA ASN A 251 20.86 -21.84 21.92
C ASN A 251 22.17 -21.04 21.94
N TYR A 252 23.22 -21.58 22.57
CA TYR A 252 24.51 -20.90 22.72
C TYR A 252 25.38 -20.99 21.44
N HIS A 253 24.80 -20.68 20.28
CA HIS A 253 25.42 -20.84 18.97
C HIS A 253 25.31 -19.58 18.13
N ASP A 254 26.44 -18.90 17.94
CA ASP A 254 26.56 -17.70 17.11
C ASP A 254 26.01 -17.94 15.69
N GLY A 255 25.27 -16.96 15.14
CA GLY A 255 24.90 -17.02 13.73
C GLY A 255 23.99 -15.90 13.24
N ASN A 256 23.93 -15.80 11.92
CA ASN A 256 23.28 -14.72 11.21
C ASN A 256 21.79 -15.02 10.97
N TYR A 257 20.99 -13.96 10.91
CA TYR A 257 19.62 -14.02 10.45
C TYR A 257 19.29 -12.85 9.50
N GLN A 258 18.25 -13.03 8.71
CA GLN A 258 17.70 -12.05 7.78
C GLN A 258 16.18 -12.06 7.91
N PHE A 259 15.54 -10.89 7.86
CA PHE A 259 14.09 -10.80 7.78
C PHE A 259 13.59 -9.66 6.90
N MET A 260 12.34 -9.77 6.46
CA MET A 260 11.57 -8.69 5.85
C MET A 260 10.15 -8.70 6.40
N MET A 261 9.62 -7.53 6.74
CA MET A 261 8.25 -7.38 7.25
C MET A 261 7.36 -6.76 6.17
N GLU A 262 6.33 -7.47 5.73
CA GLU A 262 5.19 -6.94 4.97
C GLU A 262 4.06 -6.51 5.92
N TYR A 263 3.25 -5.55 5.50
CA TYR A 263 2.06 -5.11 6.25
C TYR A 263 0.89 -4.85 5.30
N PHE A 264 -0.24 -5.46 5.65
CA PHE A 264 -1.48 -5.43 4.89
C PHE A 264 -2.56 -4.75 5.74
N PRO A 265 -2.80 -3.45 5.57
CA PRO A 265 -3.76 -2.73 6.40
C PRO A 265 -5.19 -3.26 6.23
N THR A 266 -5.95 -3.32 7.31
CA THR A 266 -7.37 -3.64 7.28
C THR A 266 -8.10 -2.66 6.36
N THR A 267 -8.86 -3.20 5.40
CA THR A 267 -9.57 -2.38 4.40
C THR A 267 -10.94 -2.94 4.04
N LEU A 268 -11.82 -2.02 3.62
CA LEU A 268 -13.11 -2.33 3.02
C LEU A 268 -13.14 -1.67 1.64
N ALA A 269 -13.71 -2.35 0.64
CA ALA A 269 -13.85 -1.78 -0.70
C ALA A 269 -14.59 -0.42 -0.63
N PRO A 270 -14.03 0.69 -1.19
CA PRO A 270 -14.57 2.03 -0.98
C PRO A 270 -15.92 2.25 -1.69
N THR A 271 -16.18 1.47 -2.73
CA THR A 271 -17.42 1.48 -3.51
C THR A 271 -17.80 0.07 -3.94
N ALA A 272 -19.10 -0.19 -4.05
CA ALA A 272 -19.62 -1.40 -4.68
C ALA A 272 -20.94 -1.09 -5.43
N SER A 273 -21.51 -2.10 -6.10
CA SER A 273 -22.82 -1.99 -6.72
C SER A 273 -23.57 -3.30 -6.63
N VAL A 274 -24.89 -3.23 -6.42
CA VAL A 274 -25.79 -4.39 -6.32
C VAL A 274 -27.09 -4.08 -7.05
N VAL A 275 -27.65 -5.06 -7.76
CA VAL A 275 -28.95 -4.90 -8.43
C VAL A 275 -30.07 -5.13 -7.42
N CYS A 276 -31.21 -4.44 -7.55
CA CYS A 276 -32.39 -4.68 -6.70
C CYS A 276 -32.78 -6.18 -6.70
N ASP A 277 -33.09 -6.69 -5.51
CA ASP A 277 -33.32 -8.09 -5.14
C ASP A 277 -32.12 -9.05 -5.25
N GLN A 278 -30.98 -8.61 -5.78
CA GLN A 278 -29.72 -9.34 -5.70
C GLN A 278 -28.94 -8.99 -4.41
N SER A 279 -27.92 -9.79 -4.11
CA SER A 279 -27.01 -9.56 -2.99
C SER A 279 -25.54 -9.62 -3.44
N ILE A 280 -24.68 -8.87 -2.77
CA ILE A 280 -23.22 -8.95 -2.87
C ILE A 280 -22.64 -9.22 -1.48
N LYS A 281 -21.51 -9.91 -1.38
CA LYS A 281 -20.77 -10.00 -0.12
C LYS A 281 -19.69 -8.93 -0.08
N LEU A 282 -19.77 -8.04 0.91
CA LEU A 282 -18.65 -7.18 1.27
C LEU A 282 -17.76 -7.93 2.26
N GLN A 283 -16.45 -7.73 2.16
CA GLN A 283 -15.46 -8.34 3.05
C GLN A 283 -14.58 -7.24 3.62
N LEU A 284 -14.27 -7.36 4.92
CA LEU A 284 -13.28 -6.53 5.58
C LEU A 284 -11.95 -7.27 5.48
N GLU A 285 -11.17 -6.93 4.47
CA GLU A 285 -9.89 -7.57 4.18
C GLU A 285 -8.87 -7.24 5.27
N HIS A 286 -7.97 -8.18 5.56
CA HIS A 286 -6.91 -8.05 6.55
C HIS A 286 -7.38 -7.64 7.94
N ALA A 287 -8.45 -8.27 8.42
CA ALA A 287 -9.09 -7.99 9.71
C ALA A 287 -8.80 -9.05 10.79
N GLY A 288 -7.84 -9.94 10.55
CA GLY A 288 -7.53 -11.10 11.41
C GLY A 288 -8.79 -11.93 11.72
N ASN A 289 -8.88 -12.43 12.96
CA ASN A 289 -10.06 -13.16 13.46
C ASN A 289 -11.20 -12.25 13.95
N SER A 290 -11.22 -10.97 13.58
CA SER A 290 -12.28 -10.06 14.05
C SER A 290 -13.63 -10.36 13.39
N SER A 291 -14.70 -10.23 14.18
CA SER A 291 -16.09 -10.34 13.69
C SER A 291 -16.67 -8.92 13.57
N PRO A 292 -16.62 -8.29 12.38
CA PRO A 292 -17.08 -6.91 12.22
C PRO A 292 -18.59 -6.77 12.40
N ILE A 293 -19.01 -5.68 13.04
CA ILE A 293 -20.41 -5.28 13.14
C ILE A 293 -20.78 -4.53 11.86
N TRP A 294 -21.82 -4.99 11.16
CA TRP A 294 -22.27 -4.44 9.89
C TRP A 294 -23.53 -3.59 10.04
N GLU A 295 -23.54 -2.40 9.43
CA GLU A 295 -24.68 -1.48 9.47
C GLU A 295 -24.96 -0.84 8.09
N THR A 296 -26.20 -0.38 7.89
CA THR A 296 -26.65 0.31 6.67
C THR A 296 -27.20 1.69 7.01
N SER A 297 -26.79 2.71 6.25
CA SER A 297 -27.29 4.09 6.41
C SER A 297 -28.77 4.28 6.02
N ASP A 298 -29.34 3.38 5.20
CA ASP A 298 -30.77 3.37 4.90
C ASP A 298 -31.24 1.94 4.57
N SER A 299 -31.83 1.27 5.57
CA SER A 299 -32.40 -0.07 5.44
C SER A 299 -33.57 -0.17 4.46
N LYS A 300 -34.09 0.95 3.94
CA LYS A 300 -35.10 0.98 2.86
C LYS A 300 -34.47 0.95 1.47
N ILE A 301 -33.16 1.16 1.35
CA ILE A 301 -32.39 1.10 0.10
C ILE A 301 -31.60 -0.21 0.01
N ALA A 302 -30.88 -0.60 1.07
CA ALA A 302 -30.25 -1.91 1.18
C ALA A 302 -30.13 -2.36 2.63
N THR A 303 -30.23 -3.67 2.86
CA THR A 303 -29.91 -4.32 4.15
C THR A 303 -28.53 -4.97 4.07
N VAL A 304 -27.87 -5.12 5.22
CA VAL A 304 -26.64 -5.93 5.38
C VAL A 304 -26.85 -6.91 6.54
N ASP A 305 -26.36 -8.14 6.41
CA ASP A 305 -26.37 -9.14 7.48
C ASP A 305 -25.04 -9.17 8.26
N ALA A 306 -24.97 -9.98 9.32
CA ALA A 306 -23.77 -10.13 10.15
C ALA A 306 -22.55 -10.70 9.39
N ASN A 307 -22.75 -11.27 8.20
CA ASN A 307 -21.69 -11.85 7.35
C ASN A 307 -21.22 -10.89 6.25
N GLY A 308 -21.72 -9.65 6.23
CA GLY A 308 -21.42 -8.65 5.19
C GLY A 308 -22.20 -8.83 3.89
N ASN A 309 -23.24 -9.67 3.84
CA ASN A 309 -24.08 -9.83 2.66
C ASN A 309 -25.04 -8.63 2.54
N VAL A 310 -24.81 -7.78 1.55
CA VAL A 310 -25.61 -6.59 1.24
C VAL A 310 -26.65 -6.92 0.19
N LYS A 311 -27.94 -6.83 0.54
CA LYS A 311 -29.08 -7.02 -0.38
C LYS A 311 -29.65 -5.68 -0.83
N GLY A 312 -29.69 -5.45 -2.15
CA GLY A 312 -30.31 -4.25 -2.71
C GLY A 312 -31.84 -4.34 -2.69
N LEU A 313 -32.54 -3.32 -2.18
CA LEU A 313 -34.01 -3.27 -2.08
C LEU A 313 -34.65 -2.20 -2.95
N LYS A 314 -34.00 -1.05 -3.12
CA LYS A 314 -34.46 0.07 -3.98
C LYS A 314 -33.27 0.74 -4.62
N ALA A 315 -33.39 1.14 -5.88
CA ALA A 315 -32.29 1.82 -6.56
C ALA A 315 -31.99 3.19 -5.93
N GLY A 316 -30.70 3.46 -5.71
CA GLY A 316 -30.22 4.66 -5.04
C GLY A 316 -28.87 4.41 -4.34
N PRO A 317 -28.25 5.47 -3.81
CA PRO A 317 -27.00 5.36 -3.05
C PRO A 317 -27.28 5.02 -1.59
N VAL A 318 -26.45 4.15 -1.01
CA VAL A 318 -26.44 3.83 0.42
C VAL A 318 -25.01 3.56 0.87
N THR A 319 -24.64 4.02 2.07
CA THR A 319 -23.37 3.65 2.71
C THR A 319 -23.59 2.45 3.61
N ILE A 320 -22.74 1.44 3.47
CA ILE A 320 -22.61 0.29 4.36
C ILE A 320 -21.37 0.50 5.22
N TYR A 321 -21.47 0.18 6.50
CA TYR A 321 -20.39 0.30 7.47
C TYR A 321 -19.99 -1.07 7.99
N ALA A 322 -18.70 -1.24 8.26
CA ALA A 322 -18.15 -2.36 9.00
C ALA A 322 -17.33 -1.81 10.16
N THR A 323 -17.68 -2.14 11.40
CA THR A 323 -16.93 -1.71 12.59
C THR A 323 -16.19 -2.89 13.19
N SER A 324 -14.87 -2.81 13.28
CA SER A 324 -14.00 -3.80 13.92
C SER A 324 -12.98 -3.09 14.81
N SER A 325 -12.71 -3.65 16.00
CA SER A 325 -11.76 -3.09 16.99
C SER A 325 -11.96 -1.59 17.29
N GLY A 326 -13.22 -1.14 17.30
CA GLY A 326 -13.58 0.27 17.52
C GLY A 326 -13.35 1.21 16.31
N ILE A 327 -12.92 0.69 15.16
CA ILE A 327 -12.71 1.45 13.92
C ILE A 327 -13.82 1.12 12.91
N THR A 328 -14.47 2.15 12.39
CA THR A 328 -15.53 2.04 11.39
C THR A 328 -15.00 2.31 9.97
N TYR A 329 -15.11 1.30 9.12
CA TYR A 329 -14.84 1.34 7.69
C TYR A 329 -16.14 1.59 6.92
N LYS A 330 -16.07 2.18 5.72
CA LYS A 330 -17.25 2.55 4.92
C LYS A 330 -17.13 2.11 3.46
N CYS A 331 -18.21 1.56 2.91
CA CYS A 331 -18.40 1.25 1.50
C CYS A 331 -19.59 2.04 0.95
N ASN A 332 -19.40 2.80 -0.11
CA ASN A 332 -20.51 3.46 -0.81
C ASN A 332 -21.09 2.51 -1.87
N VAL A 333 -22.27 1.96 -1.58
CA VAL A 333 -22.96 1.01 -2.45
C VAL A 333 -23.97 1.75 -3.33
N GLN A 334 -23.85 1.59 -4.64
CA GLN A 334 -24.92 1.96 -5.56
C GLN A 334 -25.87 0.78 -5.75
N VAL A 335 -27.10 0.92 -5.27
CA VAL A 335 -28.16 -0.02 -5.67
C VAL A 335 -28.68 0.39 -7.06
N LEU A 336 -28.67 -0.55 -7.99
CA LEU A 336 -29.10 -0.41 -9.38
C LEU A 336 -30.52 -0.97 -9.57
N TYR A 337 -31.26 -0.42 -10.53
CA TYR A 337 -32.54 -1.01 -10.95
C TYR A 337 -32.30 -2.33 -11.70
N LYS A 338 -33.28 -3.25 -11.64
CA LYS A 338 -33.22 -4.58 -12.29
C LYS A 338 -32.98 -4.51 -13.80
N ASP A 339 -33.48 -3.47 -14.43
CA ASP A 339 -33.46 -3.20 -15.87
C ASP A 339 -32.45 -2.10 -16.26
N VAL A 340 -31.52 -1.73 -15.36
CA VAL A 340 -30.48 -0.70 -15.59
C VAL A 340 -29.12 -1.22 -15.10
N THR A 341 -28.60 -2.24 -15.77
CA THR A 341 -27.42 -3.00 -15.33
C THR A 341 -26.21 -2.86 -16.25
N SER A 342 -26.40 -2.52 -17.53
CA SER A 342 -25.31 -2.43 -18.51
C SER A 342 -24.67 -1.04 -18.54
N SER A 343 -23.43 -0.93 -18.02
CA SER A 343 -22.64 0.31 -18.04
C SER A 343 -22.28 0.81 -19.44
N LYS A 344 -22.42 -0.03 -20.48
CA LYS A 344 -22.19 0.31 -21.89
C LYS A 344 -23.33 1.13 -22.50
N GLU A 345 -24.50 1.16 -21.88
CA GLU A 345 -25.64 1.91 -22.41
C GLU A 345 -25.52 3.41 -22.11
N TYR A 346 -25.72 4.24 -23.14
CA TYR A 346 -25.58 5.71 -23.06
C TYR A 346 -26.43 6.38 -21.97
N TRP A 347 -27.46 5.69 -21.48
CA TRP A 347 -28.45 6.17 -20.53
C TRP A 347 -28.29 5.56 -19.12
N PHE A 348 -27.36 4.61 -18.91
CA PHE A 348 -27.04 4.03 -17.59
C PHE A 348 -26.57 5.10 -16.61
N LEU A 349 -25.50 5.82 -16.96
CA LEU A 349 -24.94 6.87 -16.12
C LEU A 349 -25.91 8.05 -15.91
N PRO A 350 -26.62 8.58 -16.92
CA PRO A 350 -27.72 9.53 -16.73
C PRO A 350 -28.79 9.09 -15.73
N THR A 351 -29.19 7.82 -15.77
CA THR A 351 -30.24 7.26 -14.89
C THR A 351 -29.79 7.20 -13.44
N ASN A 352 -28.59 6.67 -13.20
CA ASN A 352 -28.03 6.57 -11.85
C ASN A 352 -27.73 7.96 -11.27
N TYR A 353 -27.17 8.87 -12.06
CA TYR A 353 -26.92 10.26 -11.66
C TYR A 353 -28.21 10.98 -11.22
N LEU A 354 -29.28 10.92 -12.02
CA LEU A 354 -30.54 11.59 -11.70
C LEU A 354 -31.34 10.88 -10.61
N THR A 355 -31.15 9.57 -10.41
CA THR A 355 -31.70 8.83 -9.26
C THR A 355 -31.01 9.28 -7.97
N ASN A 356 -29.69 9.41 -7.98
CA ASN A 356 -28.92 9.87 -6.82
C ASN A 356 -29.22 11.34 -6.45
N LYS A 357 -29.46 12.20 -7.45
CA LYS A 357 -30.02 13.57 -7.23
C LYS A 357 -31.51 13.58 -6.85
N LYS A 358 -32.17 12.42 -6.70
CA LYS A 358 -33.61 12.24 -6.37
C LYS A 358 -34.57 12.91 -7.38
N VAL A 359 -34.09 13.16 -8.60
CA VAL A 359 -34.83 13.81 -9.69
C VAL A 359 -35.80 12.83 -10.34
N VAL A 360 -35.29 11.68 -10.78
CA VAL A 360 -36.11 10.57 -11.26
C VAL A 360 -36.30 9.54 -10.17
N LYS A 361 -37.38 8.77 -10.31
CA LYS A 361 -37.69 7.61 -9.48
C LYS A 361 -38.13 6.47 -10.41
N GLY A 362 -37.82 5.25 -10.01
CA GLY A 362 -38.33 4.04 -10.64
C GLY A 362 -39.79 3.75 -10.33
N TYR A 363 -40.30 2.71 -10.97
CA TYR A 363 -41.57 2.06 -10.68
C TYR A 363 -41.32 0.89 -9.72
N ASP A 364 -42.39 0.17 -9.35
CA ASP A 364 -42.32 -1.08 -8.59
C ASP A 364 -41.49 -0.91 -7.31
N ASN A 365 -41.88 0.07 -6.48
CA ASN A 365 -41.19 0.51 -5.27
C ASN A 365 -39.75 1.03 -5.49
N GLN A 366 -39.43 1.49 -6.71
CA GLN A 366 -38.09 1.86 -7.21
C GLN A 366 -37.15 0.67 -7.47
N THR A 367 -37.68 -0.50 -7.83
CA THR A 367 -36.86 -1.65 -8.28
C THR A 367 -36.65 -1.71 -9.80
N THR A 368 -37.53 -1.08 -10.60
CA THR A 368 -37.43 -0.99 -12.06
C THR A 368 -37.39 0.47 -12.52
N PHE A 369 -36.68 0.78 -13.60
CA PHE A 369 -36.66 2.11 -14.19
C PHE A 369 -37.63 2.26 -15.37
N GLN A 370 -37.93 1.16 -16.08
CA GLN A 370 -38.75 1.07 -17.29
C GLN A 370 -38.24 2.01 -18.40
N PRO A 371 -37.04 1.79 -18.95
CA PRO A 371 -36.33 2.74 -19.81
C PRO A 371 -37.05 3.08 -21.11
N ASP A 372 -37.78 2.13 -21.70
CA ASP A 372 -38.50 2.29 -22.96
C ASP A 372 -39.92 2.84 -22.81
N ASN A 373 -40.44 2.95 -21.58
CA ASN A 373 -41.73 3.58 -21.35
C ASN A 373 -41.68 5.07 -21.71
N ASN A 374 -42.77 5.57 -22.27
CA ASN A 374 -42.90 6.97 -22.69
C ASN A 374 -43.08 7.90 -21.48
N CYS A 375 -42.46 9.07 -21.52
CA CYS A 375 -42.65 10.09 -20.48
C CYS A 375 -43.88 10.95 -20.74
N SER A 376 -44.71 11.14 -19.71
CA SER A 376 -45.80 12.10 -19.74
C SER A 376 -45.34 13.54 -19.50
N ARG A 377 -46.20 14.51 -19.83
CA ARG A 377 -45.97 15.95 -19.58
C ARG A 377 -45.86 16.28 -18.10
N SER A 378 -46.66 15.63 -17.25
CA SER A 378 -46.56 15.73 -15.78
C SER A 378 -45.22 15.21 -15.25
N GLN A 379 -44.72 14.09 -15.77
CA GLN A 379 -43.39 13.57 -15.42
C GLN A 379 -42.29 14.56 -15.82
N MET A 380 -42.33 15.11 -17.04
CA MET A 380 -41.33 16.07 -17.51
C MET A 380 -41.22 17.29 -16.57
N VAL A 381 -42.33 18.00 -16.30
CA VAL A 381 -42.27 19.16 -15.40
C VAL A 381 -41.88 18.78 -13.97
N THR A 382 -42.26 17.59 -13.50
CA THR A 382 -41.86 17.08 -12.18
C THR A 382 -40.36 16.83 -12.09
N PHE A 383 -39.73 16.28 -13.14
CA PHE A 383 -38.28 16.10 -13.20
C PHE A 383 -37.56 17.45 -13.21
N LEU A 384 -38.03 18.42 -14.01
CA LEU A 384 -37.47 19.78 -14.01
C LEU A 384 -37.58 20.46 -12.64
N TRP A 385 -38.73 20.35 -11.97
CA TRP A 385 -38.97 20.91 -10.65
C TRP A 385 -38.04 20.31 -9.58
N ARG A 386 -37.87 18.97 -9.59
CA ARG A 386 -36.93 18.28 -8.68
C ARG A 386 -35.47 18.61 -8.99
N LEU A 387 -35.10 18.74 -10.26
CA LEU A 387 -33.75 19.14 -10.68
C LEU A 387 -33.37 20.54 -10.13
N ASN A 388 -34.37 21.41 -9.95
CA ASN A 388 -34.22 22.74 -9.35
C ASN A 388 -34.41 22.77 -7.82
N GLY A 389 -34.45 21.61 -7.14
CA GLY A 389 -34.56 21.54 -5.67
C GLY A 389 -35.99 21.63 -5.11
N CYS A 390 -37.01 21.31 -5.91
CA CYS A 390 -38.43 21.35 -5.51
C CYS A 390 -38.92 22.72 -4.95
N PRO A 391 -38.59 23.86 -5.59
CA PRO A 391 -38.96 25.18 -5.09
C PRO A 391 -40.48 25.35 -4.99
N LYS A 392 -40.97 25.82 -3.84
CA LYS A 392 -42.40 26.02 -3.58
C LYS A 392 -42.97 27.09 -4.52
N PRO A 393 -44.06 26.80 -5.27
CA PRO A 393 -44.73 27.80 -6.12
C PRO A 393 -45.32 28.94 -5.28
N LYS A 394 -45.38 30.15 -5.86
CA LYS A 394 -46.07 31.31 -5.28
C LYS A 394 -47.59 31.23 -5.49
N ALA A 395 -48.02 30.71 -6.64
CA ALA A 395 -49.41 30.49 -6.96
C ALA A 395 -49.97 29.33 -6.12
N LYS A 396 -51.22 29.48 -5.65
CA LYS A 396 -51.94 28.43 -4.89
C LYS A 396 -52.94 27.64 -5.72
N THR A 397 -53.18 28.08 -6.97
CA THR A 397 -54.22 27.61 -7.88
C THR A 397 -53.76 27.73 -9.33
N THR A 398 -54.26 26.87 -10.21
CA THR A 398 -53.97 26.87 -11.65
C THR A 398 -55.26 27.09 -12.45
N THR A 399 -55.16 27.64 -13.67
CA THR A 399 -56.28 27.72 -14.62
C THR A 399 -56.55 26.39 -15.33
N PHE A 400 -55.65 25.42 -15.20
CA PHE A 400 -55.78 24.10 -15.83
C PHE A 400 -56.76 23.21 -15.06
N LYS A 401 -57.93 22.94 -15.67
CA LYS A 401 -59.02 22.17 -15.05
C LYS A 401 -58.69 20.68 -14.87
N ASP A 402 -57.71 20.17 -15.61
CA ASP A 402 -57.22 18.79 -15.57
C ASP A 402 -56.08 18.56 -14.56
N VAL A 403 -55.63 19.60 -13.85
CA VAL A 403 -54.55 19.53 -12.86
C VAL A 403 -55.13 19.59 -11.45
N LYS A 404 -55.52 18.43 -10.92
CA LYS A 404 -56.19 18.31 -9.61
C LYS A 404 -55.21 18.54 -8.45
N LYS A 405 -55.62 19.31 -7.44
CA LYS A 405 -54.86 19.51 -6.19
C LYS A 405 -54.60 18.17 -5.49
N GLY A 406 -53.40 18.00 -4.92
CA GLY A 406 -52.97 16.75 -4.25
C GLY A 406 -52.34 15.71 -5.19
N THR A 407 -52.37 15.92 -6.51
CA THR A 407 -51.57 15.12 -7.46
C THR A 407 -50.08 15.40 -7.28
N TYR A 408 -49.23 14.38 -7.52
CA TYR A 408 -47.78 14.48 -7.28
C TYR A 408 -47.07 15.57 -8.09
N TYR A 409 -47.70 16.03 -9.18
CA TYR A 409 -47.19 17.03 -10.11
C TYR A 409 -47.82 18.42 -9.92
N TYR A 410 -48.77 18.61 -8.98
CA TYR A 410 -49.53 19.85 -8.83
C TYR A 410 -48.61 21.07 -8.65
N ASP A 411 -47.73 21.03 -7.65
CA ASP A 411 -46.78 22.11 -7.36
C ASP A 411 -45.74 22.30 -8.48
N ALA A 412 -45.32 21.20 -9.11
CA ALA A 412 -44.40 21.24 -10.26
C ALA A 412 -45.03 21.92 -11.48
N VAL A 413 -46.33 21.72 -11.74
CA VAL A 413 -47.06 22.42 -12.80
C VAL A 413 -47.21 23.90 -12.48
N LEU A 414 -47.59 24.26 -11.24
CA LEU A 414 -47.68 25.66 -10.81
C LEU A 414 -46.35 26.39 -10.99
N TRP A 415 -45.27 25.81 -10.47
CA TRP A 415 -43.91 26.34 -10.64
C TRP A 415 -43.51 26.45 -12.12
N ALA A 416 -43.82 25.44 -12.95
CA ALA A 416 -43.51 25.48 -14.38
C ALA A 416 -44.29 26.57 -15.14
N VAL A 417 -45.50 26.92 -14.70
CA VAL A 417 -46.25 28.06 -15.24
C VAL A 417 -45.62 29.39 -14.79
N GLU A 418 -45.33 29.54 -13.49
CA GLU A 418 -44.68 30.75 -12.93
C GLU A 418 -43.32 31.05 -13.59
N LYS A 419 -42.56 30.00 -13.95
CA LYS A 419 -41.27 30.13 -14.64
C LYS A 419 -41.39 30.24 -16.17
N GLY A 420 -42.60 30.26 -16.73
CA GLY A 420 -42.82 30.31 -18.18
C GLY A 420 -42.29 29.08 -18.95
N ILE A 421 -42.07 27.97 -18.24
CA ILE A 421 -41.63 26.67 -18.77
C ILE A 421 -42.77 26.02 -19.56
N THR A 422 -44.02 26.19 -19.09
CA THR A 422 -45.23 25.71 -19.76
C THR A 422 -46.35 26.75 -19.80
N THR A 423 -47.19 26.65 -20.84
CA THR A 423 -48.42 27.42 -21.02
C THR A 423 -49.65 26.52 -21.18
N GLY A 424 -49.51 25.21 -20.88
CA GLY A 424 -50.52 24.19 -21.16
C GLY A 424 -50.53 23.74 -22.62
N VAL A 425 -51.54 22.95 -22.98
CA VAL A 425 -51.94 22.69 -24.38
C VAL A 425 -53.08 23.62 -24.81
N SER A 426 -53.80 24.20 -23.85
CA SER A 426 -54.73 25.31 -24.04
C SER A 426 -54.71 26.20 -22.78
N LYS A 427 -55.42 27.33 -22.78
CA LYS A 427 -55.56 28.23 -21.62
C LYS A 427 -56.10 27.53 -20.35
N THR A 428 -56.81 26.41 -20.52
CA THR A 428 -57.53 25.68 -19.46
C THR A 428 -57.17 24.19 -19.36
N LYS A 429 -56.22 23.69 -20.16
CA LYS A 429 -55.78 22.28 -20.14
C LYS A 429 -54.25 22.17 -20.16
N PHE A 430 -53.67 21.40 -19.24
CA PHE A 430 -52.24 21.09 -19.21
C PHE A 430 -51.88 19.83 -20.00
N ASP A 431 -52.78 18.84 -20.01
CA ASP A 431 -52.63 17.47 -20.50
C ASP A 431 -51.57 16.67 -19.74
N PRO A 432 -51.79 16.35 -18.43
CA PRO A 432 -50.76 15.76 -17.56
C PRO A 432 -50.29 14.38 -17.99
N ASP A 433 -51.18 13.56 -18.54
CA ASP A 433 -50.89 12.18 -18.96
C ASP A 433 -50.50 12.09 -20.44
N GLY A 434 -50.64 13.20 -21.19
CA GLY A 434 -50.18 13.31 -22.56
C GLY A 434 -48.68 13.03 -22.68
N VAL A 435 -48.30 12.21 -23.66
CA VAL A 435 -46.90 11.82 -23.88
C VAL A 435 -46.11 12.97 -24.50
N CYS A 436 -44.96 13.31 -23.89
CA CYS A 436 -44.03 14.28 -24.45
C CYS A 436 -43.38 13.76 -25.73
N THR A 437 -43.41 14.55 -26.80
CA THR A 437 -42.53 14.33 -27.96
C THR A 437 -41.11 14.83 -27.69
N ARG A 438 -40.11 14.37 -28.44
CA ARG A 438 -38.72 14.86 -28.36
C ARG A 438 -38.64 16.39 -28.51
N ALA A 439 -39.39 16.98 -29.43
CA ALA A 439 -39.44 18.43 -29.61
C ALA A 439 -40.04 19.17 -28.40
N GLN A 440 -41.13 18.65 -27.83
CA GLN A 440 -41.72 19.21 -26.61
C GLN A 440 -40.71 19.16 -25.45
N THR A 441 -40.08 18.00 -25.22
CA THR A 441 -39.04 17.81 -24.19
C THR A 441 -37.93 18.85 -24.30
N VAL A 442 -37.37 19.06 -25.49
CA VAL A 442 -36.33 20.07 -25.73
C VAL A 442 -36.85 21.50 -25.53
N THR A 443 -38.11 21.77 -25.92
CA THR A 443 -38.76 23.08 -25.70
C THR A 443 -38.92 23.39 -24.21
N PHE A 444 -39.24 22.40 -23.38
CA PHE A 444 -39.27 22.55 -21.92
C PHE A 444 -37.88 22.94 -21.36
N LEU A 445 -36.82 22.22 -21.77
CA LEU A 445 -35.43 22.53 -21.34
C LEU A 445 -34.97 23.92 -21.79
N TRP A 446 -35.28 24.30 -23.02
CA TRP A 446 -34.94 25.62 -23.58
C TRP A 446 -35.63 26.75 -22.84
N ARG A 447 -36.91 26.59 -22.48
CA ARG A 447 -37.63 27.56 -21.66
C ARG A 447 -37.09 27.63 -20.23
N MET A 448 -36.71 26.49 -19.64
CA MET A 448 -36.08 26.45 -18.33
C MET A 448 -34.70 27.15 -18.31
N ALA A 449 -33.95 27.09 -19.42
CA ALA A 449 -32.73 27.89 -19.63
C ALA A 449 -32.98 29.39 -19.88
N ASN A 450 -34.23 29.87 -19.75
CA ASN A 450 -34.67 31.23 -20.11
C ASN A 450 -34.51 31.57 -21.61
N LYS A 451 -34.87 30.63 -22.49
CA LYS A 451 -34.98 30.81 -23.95
C LYS A 451 -33.72 31.39 -24.64
N PRO A 452 -32.51 30.87 -24.36
CA PRO A 452 -31.27 31.39 -24.92
C PRO A 452 -31.25 31.30 -26.45
N LYS A 453 -30.58 32.25 -27.11
CA LYS A 453 -30.37 32.22 -28.57
C LYS A 453 -29.58 30.96 -28.97
N ALA A 454 -29.91 30.40 -30.13
CA ALA A 454 -29.17 29.27 -30.69
C ALA A 454 -27.70 29.66 -30.94
N SER A 455 -26.77 28.76 -30.59
CA SER A 455 -25.31 29.02 -30.76
C SER A 455 -24.81 28.78 -32.20
N SER A 456 -25.68 28.31 -33.10
CA SER A 456 -25.42 28.18 -34.52
C SER A 456 -26.69 28.56 -35.30
N THR A 457 -26.52 29.25 -36.43
CA THR A 457 -27.58 29.56 -37.39
C THR A 457 -27.77 28.46 -38.44
N LYS A 458 -26.82 27.52 -38.56
CA LYS A 458 -26.89 26.40 -39.49
C LYS A 458 -27.67 25.25 -38.86
N ASN A 459 -28.91 25.06 -39.28
CA ASN A 459 -29.65 23.83 -39.00
C ASN A 459 -28.96 22.64 -39.67
N LYS A 460 -28.73 21.56 -38.90
CA LYS A 460 -28.13 20.31 -39.37
C LYS A 460 -29.14 19.15 -39.52
N PHE A 461 -30.41 19.38 -39.22
CA PHE A 461 -31.45 18.36 -39.23
C PHE A 461 -32.41 18.58 -40.41
N LYS A 462 -32.56 17.55 -41.26
CA LYS A 462 -33.39 17.57 -42.47
C LYS A 462 -34.90 17.67 -42.19
N ASP A 463 -35.32 17.28 -40.99
CA ASP A 463 -36.70 17.21 -40.53
C ASP A 463 -37.08 18.35 -39.55
N ILE A 464 -36.38 19.47 -39.64
CA ILE A 464 -36.57 20.66 -38.79
C ILE A 464 -36.67 21.91 -39.68
N ASN A 465 -37.79 22.62 -39.62
CA ASN A 465 -38.10 23.80 -40.43
C ASN A 465 -38.02 25.09 -39.61
N LYS A 466 -37.65 26.21 -40.24
CA LYS A 466 -37.58 27.54 -39.56
C LYS A 466 -38.90 27.99 -38.94
N SER A 467 -40.03 27.52 -39.49
CA SER A 467 -41.39 27.78 -39.01
C SER A 467 -41.81 26.90 -37.83
N ASP A 468 -41.06 25.86 -37.47
CA ASP A 468 -41.41 24.99 -36.35
C ASP A 468 -41.27 25.75 -35.02
N TYR A 469 -42.29 25.65 -34.14
CA TYR A 469 -42.28 26.32 -32.84
C TYR A 469 -41.08 25.91 -31.95
N PHE A 470 -40.49 24.75 -32.22
CA PHE A 470 -39.35 24.17 -31.52
C PHE A 470 -37.99 24.44 -32.21
N TYR A 471 -37.96 25.11 -33.37
CA TYR A 471 -36.74 25.34 -34.16
C TYR A 471 -35.57 25.87 -33.32
N ASN A 472 -35.79 27.01 -32.66
CA ASN A 472 -34.77 27.65 -31.81
C ASN A 472 -34.34 26.77 -30.63
N ALA A 473 -35.27 26.01 -30.04
CA ALA A 473 -34.98 25.10 -28.94
C ALA A 473 -34.10 23.93 -29.38
N VAL A 474 -34.39 23.33 -30.54
CA VAL A 474 -33.62 22.22 -31.12
C VAL A 474 -32.22 22.68 -31.55
N LEU A 475 -32.10 23.83 -32.21
CA LEU A 475 -30.80 24.39 -32.61
C LEU A 475 -29.95 24.78 -31.40
N TRP A 476 -30.52 25.41 -30.36
CA TRP A 476 -29.81 25.67 -29.12
C TRP A 476 -29.35 24.37 -28.44
N ALA A 477 -30.26 23.42 -28.20
CA ALA A 477 -29.96 22.22 -27.45
C ALA A 477 -28.92 21.34 -28.16
N SER A 478 -28.94 21.28 -29.50
CA SER A 478 -27.90 20.55 -30.23
C SER A 478 -26.57 21.32 -30.31
N GLY A 479 -26.62 22.65 -30.38
CA GLY A 479 -25.42 23.50 -30.27
C GLY A 479 -24.74 23.42 -28.91
N LYS A 480 -25.49 23.13 -27.83
CA LYS A 480 -24.98 22.84 -26.48
C LYS A 480 -24.76 21.36 -26.19
N LYS A 481 -24.83 20.48 -27.21
CA LYS A 481 -24.70 19.01 -27.08
C LYS A 481 -25.66 18.36 -26.07
N ILE A 482 -26.74 19.06 -25.68
CA ILE A 482 -27.81 18.53 -24.81
C ILE A 482 -28.59 17.43 -25.55
N VAL A 483 -28.78 17.62 -26.85
CA VAL A 483 -29.39 16.61 -27.74
C VAL A 483 -28.57 16.35 -29.00
N GLU A 484 -28.54 15.08 -29.36
CA GLU A 484 -28.06 14.58 -30.65
C GLU A 484 -29.24 14.11 -31.51
N GLY A 485 -29.03 14.19 -32.83
CA GLY A 485 -29.91 13.57 -33.81
C GLY A 485 -29.50 12.13 -34.10
N TYR A 486 -30.15 11.55 -35.10
CA TYR A 486 -29.86 10.23 -35.64
C TYR A 486 -28.87 10.34 -36.80
N ALA A 487 -28.18 9.25 -37.11
CA ALA A 487 -27.11 9.18 -38.12
C ALA A 487 -27.54 9.58 -39.56
N ASN A 488 -28.84 9.68 -39.84
CA ASN A 488 -29.38 10.13 -41.13
C ASN A 488 -29.67 11.64 -41.20
N ASP A 489 -29.08 12.43 -40.31
CA ASP A 489 -29.31 13.88 -40.13
C ASP A 489 -30.76 14.24 -39.77
N THR A 490 -31.42 13.44 -38.92
CA THR A 490 -32.78 13.73 -38.42
C THR A 490 -32.79 13.95 -36.91
N PHE A 491 -33.68 14.80 -36.41
CA PHE A 491 -33.93 14.96 -34.98
C PHE A 491 -35.13 14.14 -34.48
N ARG A 492 -36.07 13.81 -35.39
CA ARG A 492 -37.35 13.12 -35.18
C ARG A 492 -38.23 13.84 -34.15
N PRO A 493 -38.66 15.08 -34.42
CA PRO A 493 -39.31 15.96 -33.44
C PRO A 493 -40.59 15.38 -32.84
N GLN A 494 -41.37 14.63 -33.64
CA GLN A 494 -42.67 14.07 -33.23
C GLN A 494 -42.56 12.69 -32.56
N ASN A 495 -41.39 12.06 -32.53
CA ASN A 495 -41.24 10.80 -31.82
C ASN A 495 -41.51 11.00 -30.32
N LYS A 496 -42.30 10.10 -29.75
CA LYS A 496 -42.54 10.01 -28.31
C LYS A 496 -41.21 9.85 -27.57
N CYS A 497 -41.00 10.59 -26.49
CA CYS A 497 -39.76 10.60 -25.75
C CYS A 497 -39.81 9.55 -24.64
N THR A 498 -38.99 8.51 -24.77
CA THR A 498 -38.88 7.44 -23.75
C THR A 498 -38.10 7.90 -22.52
N ARG A 499 -38.27 7.19 -21.40
CA ARG A 499 -37.59 7.49 -20.13
C ARG A 499 -36.08 7.53 -20.26
N LYS A 500 -35.47 6.61 -21.02
CA LYS A 500 -34.01 6.62 -21.30
C LYS A 500 -33.53 7.84 -22.09
N GLN A 501 -34.33 8.33 -23.04
CA GLN A 501 -34.03 9.59 -23.75
C GLN A 501 -34.20 10.79 -22.81
N MET A 502 -35.28 10.81 -22.03
CA MET A 502 -35.61 11.88 -21.09
C MET A 502 -34.49 12.12 -20.07
N VAL A 503 -34.01 11.06 -19.39
CA VAL A 503 -32.89 11.18 -18.43
C VAL A 503 -31.59 11.58 -19.10
N THR A 504 -31.33 11.12 -20.34
CA THR A 504 -30.14 11.53 -21.09
C THR A 504 -30.14 13.03 -21.37
N PHE A 505 -31.28 13.59 -21.80
CA PHE A 505 -31.41 15.03 -22.03
C PHE A 505 -31.33 15.85 -20.73
N LEU A 506 -31.97 15.40 -19.66
CA LEU A 506 -31.91 16.03 -18.33
C LEU A 506 -30.49 16.01 -17.76
N TYR A 507 -29.77 14.89 -17.90
CA TYR A 507 -28.37 14.75 -17.47
C TYR A 507 -27.46 15.69 -18.26
N LYS A 508 -27.53 15.68 -19.59
CA LYS A 508 -26.71 16.56 -20.43
C LYS A 508 -27.04 18.04 -20.19
N TYR A 509 -28.30 18.38 -19.95
CA TYR A 509 -28.71 19.72 -19.54
C TYR A 509 -28.11 20.12 -18.17
N ASP A 510 -28.23 19.28 -17.15
CA ASP A 510 -27.72 19.56 -15.81
C ASP A 510 -26.20 19.67 -15.78
N LYS A 511 -25.51 18.90 -16.63
CA LYS A 511 -24.06 19.05 -16.88
C LYS A 511 -23.73 20.36 -17.62
N TYR A 512 -24.53 20.80 -18.59
CA TYR A 512 -24.36 22.09 -19.26
C TYR A 512 -24.59 23.30 -18.31
N VAL A 513 -25.51 23.19 -17.34
CA VAL A 513 -25.78 24.28 -16.39
C VAL A 513 -24.71 24.35 -15.29
N ASN A 514 -24.33 23.19 -14.73
CA ASN A 514 -23.39 23.14 -13.60
C ASN A 514 -21.91 23.02 -14.02
N GLY A 515 -21.64 22.71 -15.30
CA GLY A 515 -20.30 22.62 -15.88
C GLY A 515 -20.11 23.67 -16.97
N LYS A 516 -19.04 24.46 -16.87
CA LYS A 516 -18.64 25.38 -17.94
C LYS A 516 -18.09 24.58 -19.14
N GLY A 517 -18.92 24.34 -20.15
CA GLY A 517 -18.50 23.88 -21.50
C GLY A 517 -18.92 22.47 -21.87
#